data_AF-A0AB37HNU0-F1
#
_entry.id   AF-A0AB37HNU0-F1
#
_cell.length_a   1.000
_cell.length_b   1.000
_cell.length_c   1.000
_cell.angle_alpha   90.00
_cell.angle_beta   90.00
_cell.angle_gamma   90.00
#
_symmetry.space_group_name_H-M   'P 1'
#
loop_
_entity.id
_entity.type
_entity.pdbx_description
1 polymer ?
#
loop_
_entity_poly.entity_id
_entity_poly.type
_entity_poly.pdbx_seq_one_letter_code
_entity_poly.pdbx_strand_id
1 'polypeptide(L)'
;MHETAMSDGGGSGVRIDVNPDEITSIYKFLEEILTELETNASPNIEKLGNLHYYTEGKAKKAMEVYAEANQKVMDLYDNYTRASTLVIDILNTMIQVDEEIAKKIIAKLGV
;
A
#
# COMPACT_ATOMS: atom_id res chain seq x y z
N MET A 1 -23.96 -27.05 26.91
CA MET A 1 -22.63 -27.58 26.57
C MET A 1 -22.82 -28.62 25.49
N HIS A 2 -22.51 -28.29 24.25
CA HIS A 2 -22.30 -29.30 23.21
C HIS A 2 -21.09 -28.84 22.40
N GLU A 3 -20.02 -29.58 22.59
CA GLU A 3 -18.74 -29.49 21.93
C GLU A 3 -18.84 -30.24 20.61
N THR A 4 -18.35 -29.64 19.52
CA THR A 4 -17.93 -30.42 18.35
C THR A 4 -16.60 -29.86 17.90
N ALA A 5 -15.56 -30.60 18.26
CA ALA A 5 -14.20 -30.41 17.82
C ALA A 5 -13.99 -31.00 16.42
N MET A 6 -13.25 -30.23 15.61
CA MET A 6 -12.28 -30.66 14.61
C MET A 6 -12.74 -31.37 13.32
N SER A 7 -12.61 -30.65 12.21
CA SER A 7 -11.99 -31.22 11.00
C SER A 7 -10.72 -30.44 10.72
N ASP A 8 -9.60 -31.03 11.13
CA ASP A 8 -8.26 -30.70 10.66
C ASP A 8 -8.19 -30.96 9.14
N GLY A 9 -7.64 -30.00 8.40
CA GLY A 9 -7.76 -29.92 6.95
C GLY A 9 -6.68 -29.01 6.36
N GLY A 10 -5.43 -29.47 6.48
CA GLY A 10 -4.36 -29.32 5.50
C GLY A 10 -4.22 -27.98 4.76
N GLY A 11 -3.27 -27.17 5.21
CA GLY A 11 -2.71 -26.06 4.45
C GLY A 11 -2.14 -25.01 5.38
N SER A 12 -0.83 -25.04 5.62
CA SER A 12 -0.10 -23.88 6.14
C SER A 12 0.01 -22.80 5.04
N GLY A 13 -1.13 -22.43 4.45
CA GLY A 13 -1.26 -21.16 3.75
C GLY A 13 -1.31 -20.09 4.83
N VAL A 14 -0.47 -19.06 4.70
CA VAL A 14 -0.52 -17.89 5.58
C VAL A 14 -1.97 -17.43 5.68
N ARG A 15 -2.58 -17.56 6.86
CA ARG A 15 -3.93 -17.08 7.12
C ARG A 15 -3.85 -15.57 7.24
N ILE A 16 -4.41 -14.86 6.27
CA ILE A 16 -4.65 -13.42 6.38
C ILE A 16 -5.92 -13.27 7.22
N ASP A 17 -5.72 -13.10 8.52
CA ASP A 17 -6.80 -12.84 9.48
C ASP A 17 -6.96 -11.33 9.64
N VAL A 18 -7.51 -10.69 8.59
CA VAL A 18 -7.81 -9.26 8.60
C VAL A 18 -9.20 -9.06 8.01
N ASN A 19 -9.97 -8.17 8.62
CA ASN A 19 -11.30 -7.81 8.15
C ASN A 19 -11.21 -7.13 6.76
N PRO A 20 -12.02 -7.54 5.76
CA PRO A 20 -12.06 -6.88 4.44
C PRO A 20 -12.32 -5.37 4.50
N ASP A 21 -13.14 -4.90 5.44
CA ASP A 21 -13.43 -3.47 5.61
C ASP A 21 -12.19 -2.70 6.09
N GLU A 22 -11.39 -3.32 6.96
CA GLU A 22 -10.15 -2.73 7.48
C GLU A 22 -9.09 -2.66 6.37
N ILE A 23 -8.89 -3.74 5.60
CA ILE A 23 -7.98 -3.74 4.46
C ILE A 23 -8.42 -2.70 3.41
N THR A 24 -9.72 -2.59 3.14
CA THR A 24 -10.26 -1.59 2.21
C THR A 24 -10.02 -0.17 2.70
N SER A 25 -10.12 0.06 4.01
CA SER A 25 -9.81 1.36 4.62
C SER A 25 -8.32 1.70 4.50
N ILE A 26 -7.44 0.71 4.73
CA ILE A 26 -5.99 0.86 4.54
C ILE A 26 -5.67 1.18 3.07
N TYR A 27 -6.29 0.49 2.11
CA TYR A 27 -6.13 0.79 0.68
C TYR A 27 -6.45 2.26 0.37
N LYS A 28 -7.57 2.78 0.87
CA LYS A 28 -7.96 4.18 0.65
C LYS A 28 -6.95 5.17 1.24
N PHE A 29 -6.45 4.90 2.45
CA PHE A 29 -5.42 5.76 3.03
C PHE A 29 -4.11 5.74 2.24
N LEU A 30 -3.71 4.59 1.71
CA LEU A 30 -2.52 4.48 0.86
C LEU A 30 -2.72 5.23 -0.46
N GLU A 31 -3.91 5.14 -1.07
CA GLU A 31 -4.27 5.89 -2.28
C GLU A 31 -4.24 7.41 -2.05
N GLU A 32 -4.78 7.89 -0.93
CA GLU A 32 -4.74 9.31 -0.55
C GLU A 32 -3.29 9.80 -0.36
N ILE A 33 -2.45 9.02 0.33
CA ILE A 33 -1.03 9.37 0.55
C ILE A 33 -0.28 9.43 -0.78
N LEU A 34 -0.44 8.43 -1.65
CA LEU A 34 0.21 8.39 -2.96
C LEU A 34 -0.22 9.57 -3.83
N THR A 35 -1.52 9.88 -3.83
CA THR A 35 -2.06 11.05 -4.54
C THR A 35 -1.42 12.34 -4.06
N GLU A 36 -1.27 12.54 -2.75
CA GLU A 36 -0.62 13.73 -2.18
C GLU A 36 0.87 13.81 -2.58
N LEU A 37 1.58 12.69 -2.53
CA LEU A 37 2.99 12.63 -2.92
C LEU A 37 3.20 12.94 -4.41
N GLU A 38 2.33 12.45 -5.29
CA GLU A 38 2.42 12.67 -6.74
C GLU A 38 1.98 14.08 -7.15
N THR A 39 0.84 14.54 -6.63
CA THR A 39 0.20 15.77 -7.14
C THR A 39 0.73 17.03 -6.46
N ASN A 40 1.20 16.93 -5.21
CA ASN A 40 1.64 18.07 -4.42
C ASN A 40 3.11 18.01 -4.05
N ALA A 41 3.58 16.92 -3.43
CA ALA A 41 4.95 16.88 -2.91
C ALA A 41 6.01 16.89 -4.03
N SER A 42 5.91 15.95 -4.98
CA SER A 42 6.91 15.79 -6.05
C SER A 42 7.11 17.05 -6.90
N PRO A 43 6.05 17.72 -7.40
CA PRO A 43 6.23 18.92 -8.22
C PRO A 43 6.81 20.09 -7.44
N ASN A 44 6.47 20.22 -6.15
CA ASN A 44 7.00 21.32 -5.33
C ASN A 44 8.46 21.09 -4.93
N ILE A 45 8.84 19.84 -4.70
CA ILE A 45 10.22 19.42 -4.49
C ILE A 45 11.08 19.71 -5.71
N GLU A 46 10.59 19.38 -6.91
CA GLU A 46 11.28 19.70 -8.17
C GLU A 46 11.45 21.22 -8.34
N LYS A 47 10.40 22.00 -8.09
CA LYS A 47 10.47 23.47 -8.11
C LYS A 47 11.54 23.99 -7.16
N LEU A 48 11.58 23.50 -5.92
CA LEU A 48 12.57 23.90 -4.92
C LEU A 48 14.00 23.56 -5.35
N GLY A 49 14.21 22.37 -5.94
CA GLY A 49 15.51 21.95 -6.47
C GLY A 49 16.02 22.84 -7.61
N ASN A 50 15.10 23.44 -8.37
CA ASN A 50 15.40 24.31 -9.51
C ASN A 50 15.49 25.82 -9.15
N LEU A 51 15.43 26.19 -7.87
CA LEU A 51 15.61 27.58 -7.44
C LEU A 51 17.10 27.97 -7.45
N HIS A 52 17.50 28.84 -8.37
CA HIS A 52 18.88 29.35 -8.49
C HIS A 52 19.13 30.66 -7.74
N TYR A 53 18.59 30.81 -6.53
CA TYR A 53 18.74 32.05 -5.75
C TYR A 53 20.14 32.19 -5.12
N TYR A 54 20.77 31.06 -4.77
CA TYR A 54 22.11 31.01 -4.20
C TYR A 54 23.07 30.29 -5.16
N THR A 55 23.81 31.06 -5.95
CA THR A 55 24.67 30.52 -7.01
C THR A 55 26.08 30.15 -6.53
N GLU A 56 26.53 30.71 -5.40
CA GLU A 56 27.89 30.58 -4.88
C GLU A 56 27.99 30.63 -3.34
N GLY A 57 29.18 30.30 -2.82
CA GLY A 57 29.51 30.45 -1.40
C GLY A 57 28.88 29.42 -0.47
N LYS A 58 28.90 29.71 0.84
CA LYS A 58 28.38 28.81 1.89
C LYS A 58 26.88 28.54 1.76
N ALA A 59 26.12 29.48 1.19
CA ALA A 59 24.68 29.34 0.97
C ALA A 59 24.36 28.28 -0.09
N LYS A 60 25.14 28.21 -1.19
CA LYS A 60 24.99 27.15 -2.20
C LYS A 60 25.19 25.75 -1.59
N LYS A 61 26.21 25.57 -0.75
CA LYS A 61 26.44 24.30 -0.05
C LYS A 61 25.29 23.89 0.86
N ALA A 62 24.62 24.85 1.51
CA ALA A 62 23.44 24.54 2.32
C ALA A 62 22.25 24.07 1.45
N MET A 63 22.16 24.54 0.19
CA MET A 63 21.15 24.09 -0.77
C MET A 63 21.35 22.65 -1.26
N GLU A 64 22.57 22.12 -1.23
CA GLU A 64 22.85 20.72 -1.60
C GLU A 64 22.12 19.71 -0.69
N VAL A 65 21.94 20.04 0.61
CA VAL A 65 21.19 19.21 1.57
C VAL A 65 19.72 19.06 1.18
N TYR A 66 19.14 20.09 0.55
CA TYR A 66 17.76 20.03 0.08
C TYR A 66 17.60 19.09 -1.12
N ALA A 67 18.60 19.03 -2.01
CA ALA A 67 18.59 18.05 -3.10
C ALA A 67 18.63 16.61 -2.57
N GLU A 68 19.41 16.34 -1.51
CA GLU A 68 19.43 15.03 -0.86
C GLU A 68 18.11 14.71 -0.15
N ALA A 69 17.52 15.69 0.56
CA ALA A 69 16.22 15.52 1.21
C ALA A 69 15.10 15.25 0.19
N ASN A 70 15.15 15.91 -0.97
CA ASN A 70 14.24 15.71 -2.09
C ASN A 70 14.31 14.26 -2.61
N GLN A 71 15.52 13.68 -2.70
CA GLN A 71 15.69 12.28 -3.07
C GLN A 71 15.02 11.32 -2.07
N LYS A 72 15.09 11.60 -0.77
CA LYS A 72 14.45 10.78 0.29
C LYS A 72 12.93 10.79 0.22
N VAL A 73 12.32 11.83 -0.36
CA VAL A 73 10.87 11.85 -0.58
C VAL A 73 10.48 10.87 -1.70
N MET A 74 11.35 10.63 -2.68
CA MET A 74 11.13 9.58 -3.68
C MET A 74 11.21 8.18 -3.05
N ASP A 75 12.13 7.97 -2.09
CA ASP A 75 12.16 6.71 -1.33
C ASP A 75 10.87 6.49 -0.52
N LEU A 76 10.27 7.57 0.00
CA LEU A 76 8.99 7.52 0.69
C LEU A 76 7.86 7.11 -0.25
N TYR A 77 7.82 7.69 -1.45
CA TYR A 77 6.88 7.34 -2.51
C TYR A 77 7.00 5.86 -2.90
N ASP A 78 8.22 5.36 -3.13
CA ASP A 78 8.48 3.97 -3.47
C ASP A 78 7.98 3.01 -2.37
N ASN A 79 8.19 3.36 -1.10
CA ASN A 79 7.73 2.55 0.03
C ASN A 79 6.21 2.46 0.09
N TYR A 80 5.50 3.59 -0.05
CA TYR A 80 4.04 3.59 -0.08
C TYR A 80 3.46 2.87 -1.30
N THR A 81 4.15 2.96 -2.44
CA THR A 81 3.76 2.25 -3.66
C THR A 81 3.84 0.73 -3.43
N ARG A 82 4.94 0.25 -2.85
CA ARG A 82 5.12 -1.17 -2.50
C ARG A 82 4.08 -1.65 -1.49
N ALA A 83 3.78 -0.85 -0.47
CA ALA A 83 2.75 -1.18 0.51
C ALA A 83 1.37 -1.27 -0.14
N SER A 84 1.04 -0.32 -1.03
CA SER A 84 -0.22 -0.30 -1.79
C SER A 84 -0.36 -1.55 -2.68
N THR A 85 0.70 -1.93 -3.41
CA THR A 85 0.70 -3.17 -4.21
C THR A 85 0.37 -4.39 -3.35
N LEU A 86 1.01 -4.54 -2.19
CA LEU A 86 0.76 -5.67 -1.29
C LEU A 86 -0.69 -5.70 -0.79
N VAL A 87 -1.25 -4.54 -0.43
CA VAL A 87 -2.64 -4.43 0.02
C VAL A 87 -3.62 -4.79 -1.10
N ILE A 88 -3.35 -4.36 -2.32
CA ILE A 88 -4.14 -4.73 -3.51
C ILE A 88 -4.10 -6.25 -3.75
N ASP A 89 -2.93 -6.86 -3.64
CA ASP A 89 -2.79 -8.32 -3.80
C ASP A 89 -3.59 -9.09 -2.73
N ILE A 90 -3.63 -8.58 -1.50
CA ILE A 90 -4.45 -9.14 -0.42
C ILE A 90 -5.94 -9.03 -0.76
N LEU A 91 -6.41 -7.85 -1.19
CA LEU A 91 -7.81 -7.65 -1.60
C LEU A 91 -8.22 -8.59 -2.73
N ASN A 92 -7.38 -8.72 -3.76
CA ASN A 92 -7.62 -9.62 -4.87
C ASN A 92 -7.68 -11.09 -4.42
N THR A 93 -6.81 -11.48 -3.48
CA THR A 93 -6.83 -12.82 -2.90
C THR A 93 -8.12 -13.07 -2.12
N MET A 94 -8.59 -12.10 -1.34
CA MET A 94 -9.87 -12.19 -0.61
C MET A 94 -11.04 -12.38 -1.58
N ILE A 95 -11.10 -11.61 -2.67
CA ILE A 95 -12.13 -11.75 -3.71
C ILE A 95 -12.13 -13.15 -4.32
N GLN A 96 -10.95 -13.66 -4.70
CA GLN A 96 -10.82 -15.00 -5.29
C GLN A 96 -11.29 -16.10 -4.32
N VAL A 97 -10.92 -15.98 -3.03
CA VAL A 97 -11.34 -16.94 -2.01
C VAL A 97 -12.87 -16.92 -1.84
N ASP A 98 -13.49 -15.75 -1.82
CA ASP A 98 -14.95 -15.60 -1.72
C ASP A 98 -15.68 -16.21 -2.92
N GLU A 99 -15.19 -15.97 -4.15
CA GLU A 99 -15.75 -16.58 -5.36
C GLU A 99 -15.66 -18.11 -5.33
N GLU A 100 -14.54 -18.66 -4.88
CA GLU A 100 -14.35 -20.11 -4.77
C GLU A 100 -15.24 -20.74 -3.69
N ILE A 101 -15.46 -20.04 -2.57
CA ILE A 101 -16.41 -20.47 -1.54
C ILE A 101 -17.84 -20.44 -2.09
N ALA A 102 -18.25 -19.37 -2.78
CA ALA A 102 -19.58 -19.24 -3.37
C ALA A 102 -19.86 -20.37 -4.37
N LYS A 103 -18.91 -20.67 -5.28
CA LYS A 103 -19.02 -21.80 -6.22
C LYS A 103 -19.22 -23.14 -5.49
N LYS A 104 -18.47 -23.39 -4.42
CA LYS A 104 -18.60 -24.61 -3.60
C LYS A 104 -19.96 -24.71 -2.90
N ILE A 105 -20.52 -23.59 -2.45
CA ILE A 105 -21.86 -23.54 -1.85
C ILE A 105 -22.92 -23.88 -2.90
N ILE A 106 -22.89 -23.22 -4.06
CA ILE A 106 -23.83 -23.47 -5.17
C ILE A 106 -23.78 -24.95 -5.58
N ALA A 107 -22.57 -25.50 -5.79
CA ALA A 107 -22.39 -26.90 -6.15
C ALA A 107 -22.98 -27.88 -5.11
N LYS A 108 -22.94 -27.53 -3.82
CA LYS A 108 -23.55 -28.34 -2.74
C LYS A 108 -25.07 -28.16 -2.64
N LEU A 109 -25.60 -27.02 -3.04
CA LEU A 109 -27.05 -26.76 -3.07
C LEU A 109 -27.74 -27.39 -4.29
N GLY A 110 -26.98 -27.84 -5.30
CA GLY A 110 -27.49 -28.60 -6.43
C GLY A 110 -28.39 -27.79 -7.38
N VAL A 111 -28.27 -26.46 -7.33
CA VAL A 111 -28.88 -25.50 -8.28
C VAL A 111 -27.84 -25.00 -9.28
#